data_AF-A0A966HZY8-F1
#
_entry.id   AF-A0A966HZY8-F1
#
_cell.length_a   1.000
_cell.length_b   1.000
_cell.length_c   1.000
_cell.angle_alpha   90.00
_cell.angle_beta   90.00
_cell.angle_gamma   90.00
#
_symmetry.space_group_name_H-M   'P 1'
#
loop_
_entity.id
_entity.type
_entity.pdbx_description
1 polymer ?
#
loop_
_entity_poly.entity_id
_entity_poly.type
_entity_poly.pdbx_seq_one_letter_code
_entity_poly.pdbx_strand_id
1 'polypeptide(L)'
;MGTDSMTLVFADVTTTLAWIVLVTAIGGWALYAFFNIRSSRAEIGSEIELAANRKEYYDDETLEGKKLERTQLLGLAFLAVITVTLPLYWILEPGRQAGAEKEFEHKFELWGSGLFAATADGGFNCAGCHGGMNGGGGVAAFAVTDPKTGEVKSVNWKAPAINTVFYRYSEEEVRFILNYGRPFSPMSAWGLVGGGPMNEQQIQTVIDYLKSVQVPREDCTDPTQDTKMCDGGHLPVAKQQEIQAEAERLVKAGTYASLGEALFNLDLGSGNYSCARCHTKGWSYGEPQITGGGAFGPNLTGGSSVRQFPNQEDMIAFISAGSEYGKKYGEQGQGGGRMPGFGAMLTQDQIKAIVEYVRGL
;
A
#
# COMPACT_ATOMS: atom_id res chain seq x y z
N MET A 1 -21.06 8.79 -19.31
CA MET A 1 -22.26 7.93 -19.31
C MET A 1 -21.90 6.66 -20.07
N GLY A 2 -21.52 5.58 -19.38
CA GLY A 2 -21.09 4.35 -20.08
C GLY A 2 -20.61 3.20 -19.19
N THR A 3 -20.47 3.42 -17.89
CA THR A 3 -19.95 2.40 -16.96
C THR A 3 -21.01 1.75 -16.08
N ASP A 4 -22.15 2.41 -15.82
CA ASP A 4 -23.20 1.87 -14.94
C ASP A 4 -24.03 0.75 -15.56
N SER A 5 -24.17 0.71 -16.89
CA SER A 5 -24.98 -0.32 -17.54
C SER A 5 -24.30 -1.69 -17.62
N MET A 6 -22.97 -1.75 -17.54
CA MET A 6 -22.23 -3.00 -17.75
C MET A 6 -22.12 -3.82 -16.45
N THR A 7 -21.94 -3.15 -15.31
CA THR A 7 -21.86 -3.78 -13.97
C THR A 7 -23.21 -4.36 -13.52
N LEU A 8 -24.31 -3.68 -13.85
CA LEU A 8 -25.67 -4.13 -13.56
C LEU A 8 -26.04 -5.41 -14.33
N VAL A 9 -25.53 -5.57 -15.56
CA VAL A 9 -25.77 -6.75 -16.39
C VAL A 9 -25.01 -7.98 -15.85
N PHE A 10 -23.78 -7.85 -15.34
CA PHE A 10 -23.04 -9.01 -14.79
C PHE A 10 -23.59 -9.49 -13.43
N ALA A 11 -24.01 -8.59 -12.55
CA ALA A 11 -24.68 -8.95 -11.30
C ALA A 11 -26.02 -9.66 -11.57
N ASP A 12 -26.77 -9.19 -12.57
CA ASP A 12 -28.05 -9.77 -13.00
C ASP A 12 -27.88 -11.15 -13.67
N VAL A 13 -26.85 -11.32 -14.50
CA VAL A 13 -26.57 -12.62 -15.15
C VAL A 13 -26.15 -13.69 -14.13
N THR A 14 -25.31 -13.36 -13.15
CA THR A 14 -24.84 -14.33 -12.13
C THR A 14 -25.97 -14.76 -11.19
N THR A 15 -26.80 -13.83 -10.73
CA THR A 15 -27.97 -14.15 -9.91
C THR A 15 -29.04 -14.89 -10.70
N THR A 16 -29.28 -14.53 -11.97
CA THR A 16 -30.20 -15.25 -12.86
C THR A 16 -29.76 -16.69 -13.11
N LEU A 17 -28.47 -16.92 -13.37
CA LEU A 17 -27.91 -18.28 -13.52
C LEU A 17 -28.05 -19.08 -12.23
N ALA A 18 -27.80 -18.48 -11.07
CA ALA A 18 -27.98 -19.15 -9.77
C ALA A 18 -29.45 -19.56 -9.54
N TRP A 19 -30.41 -18.70 -9.88
CA TRP A 19 -31.84 -19.01 -9.78
C TRP A 19 -32.27 -20.12 -10.75
N ILE A 20 -31.77 -20.11 -12.00
CA ILE A 20 -32.06 -21.18 -12.98
C ILE A 20 -31.55 -22.52 -12.45
N VAL A 21 -30.32 -22.57 -11.94
CA VAL A 21 -29.74 -23.79 -11.36
C VAL A 21 -30.56 -24.27 -10.16
N LEU A 22 -30.94 -23.36 -9.25
CA LEU A 22 -31.73 -23.69 -8.06
C LEU A 22 -33.12 -24.25 -8.44
N VAL A 23 -33.84 -23.58 -9.35
CA VAL A 23 -35.17 -24.03 -9.80
C VAL A 23 -35.09 -25.38 -10.51
N THR A 24 -34.05 -25.59 -11.31
CA THR A 24 -33.84 -26.87 -12.01
C THR A 24 -33.52 -27.99 -11.02
N ALA A 25 -32.68 -27.73 -10.01
CA ALA A 25 -32.34 -28.68 -8.97
C ALA A 25 -33.57 -29.06 -8.11
N ILE A 26 -34.35 -28.07 -7.67
CA ILE A 26 -35.59 -28.28 -6.90
C ILE A 26 -36.62 -29.03 -7.76
N GLY A 27 -36.80 -28.63 -9.02
CA GLY A 27 -37.71 -29.31 -9.95
C GLY A 27 -37.33 -30.77 -10.19
N GLY A 28 -36.03 -31.05 -10.36
CA GLY A 28 -35.49 -32.40 -10.47
C GLY A 28 -35.75 -33.24 -9.22
N TRP A 29 -35.53 -32.67 -8.03
CA TRP A 29 -35.82 -33.34 -6.76
C TRP A 29 -37.32 -33.57 -6.53
N ALA A 30 -38.16 -32.61 -6.89
CA ALA A 30 -39.61 -32.73 -6.79
C ALA A 30 -40.15 -33.81 -7.74
N LEU A 31 -39.64 -33.88 -8.98
CA LEU A 31 -39.97 -34.94 -9.92
C LEU A 31 -39.50 -36.30 -9.41
N TYR A 32 -38.25 -36.40 -8.95
CA TYR A 32 -37.72 -37.62 -8.35
C TYR A 32 -38.59 -38.09 -7.17
N ALA A 33 -38.91 -37.18 -6.23
CA ALA A 33 -39.77 -37.48 -5.10
C ALA A 33 -41.17 -37.91 -5.55
N PHE A 34 -41.77 -37.23 -6.52
CA PHE A 34 -43.08 -37.58 -7.06
C PHE A 34 -43.09 -38.98 -7.70
N PHE A 35 -42.11 -39.30 -8.54
CA PHE A 35 -42.00 -40.62 -9.15
C PHE A 35 -41.72 -41.71 -8.12
N ASN A 36 -40.87 -41.43 -7.13
CA ASN A 36 -40.53 -42.38 -6.07
C ASN A 36 -41.72 -42.66 -5.12
N ILE A 37 -42.52 -41.63 -4.80
CA ILE A 37 -43.78 -41.77 -4.03
C ILE A 37 -44.84 -42.51 -4.87
N ARG A 38 -44.88 -42.28 -6.18
CA ARG A 38 -45.79 -43.00 -7.07
C ARG A 38 -45.40 -44.47 -7.20
N SER A 39 -44.11 -44.79 -7.28
CA SER A 39 -43.63 -46.17 -7.34
C SER A 39 -43.79 -46.91 -6.00
N SER A 40 -43.71 -46.20 -4.86
CA SER A 40 -43.88 -46.83 -3.53
C SER A 40 -45.33 -47.21 -3.19
N ARG A 41 -46.31 -46.77 -3.98
CA ARG A 41 -47.73 -47.12 -3.83
C ARG A 41 -48.14 -48.39 -4.59
N ALA A 42 -47.28 -48.95 -5.44
CA ALA A 42 -47.46 -50.32 -5.88
C ALA A 42 -47.24 -51.24 -4.66
N GLU A 43 -48.02 -52.32 -4.53
CA GLU A 43 -47.88 -53.30 -3.43
C GLU A 43 -46.55 -54.08 -3.52
N ILE A 44 -45.42 -53.41 -3.27
CA ILE A 44 -44.09 -53.99 -3.25
C ILE A 44 -43.95 -54.73 -1.91
N GLY A 45 -44.31 -56.01 -1.92
CA GLY A 45 -44.29 -56.87 -0.73
C GLY A 45 -44.91 -58.26 -0.89
N SER A 46 -45.52 -58.59 -2.03
CA SER A 46 -46.00 -59.96 -2.33
C SER A 46 -45.16 -60.72 -3.36
N GLU A 47 -44.25 -60.06 -4.08
CA GLU A 47 -43.19 -60.74 -4.81
C GLU A 47 -42.01 -61.04 -3.89
N ILE A 48 -41.70 -62.32 -3.69
CA ILE A 48 -40.40 -62.74 -3.17
C ILE A 48 -39.37 -62.37 -4.23
N GLU A 49 -38.93 -61.12 -4.27
CA GLU A 49 -37.76 -60.76 -5.06
C GLU A 49 -36.54 -61.41 -4.40
N LEU A 50 -35.86 -62.28 -5.15
CA LEU A 50 -34.55 -62.80 -4.76
C LEU A 50 -33.67 -61.64 -4.28
N ALA A 51 -32.98 -61.81 -3.14
CA ALA A 51 -31.99 -60.86 -2.65
C ALA A 51 -31.05 -60.47 -3.83
N ALA A 52 -30.63 -59.19 -3.94
CA ALA A 52 -29.95 -58.69 -5.13
C ALA A 52 -28.69 -59.49 -5.53
N ASN A 53 -28.06 -60.17 -4.56
CA ASN A 53 -26.93 -61.08 -4.74
C ASN A 53 -27.30 -62.52 -5.18
N ARG A 54 -28.58 -62.85 -5.18
CA ARG A 54 -29.17 -64.14 -5.62
C ARG A 54 -29.98 -64.03 -6.92
N LYS A 55 -30.19 -62.81 -7.43
CA LYS A 55 -30.69 -62.61 -8.80
C LYS A 55 -29.58 -63.04 -9.76
N GLU A 56 -29.93 -63.80 -10.78
CA GLU A 56 -28.98 -64.16 -11.84
C GLU A 56 -28.43 -62.86 -12.44
N TYR A 57 -27.11 -62.75 -12.47
CA TYR A 57 -26.46 -61.58 -13.03
C TYR A 57 -26.63 -61.58 -14.55
N TYR A 58 -26.28 -60.47 -15.20
CA TYR A 58 -26.29 -60.44 -16.66
C TYR A 58 -25.42 -61.58 -17.22
N ASP A 59 -25.94 -62.23 -18.26
CA ASP A 59 -25.20 -63.20 -19.06
C ASP A 59 -24.03 -62.52 -19.79
N ASP A 60 -23.08 -63.33 -20.23
CA ASP A 60 -21.82 -62.85 -20.81
C ASP A 60 -22.05 -61.97 -22.06
N GLU A 61 -23.01 -62.33 -22.93
CA GLU A 61 -23.34 -61.52 -24.12
C GLU A 61 -23.91 -60.15 -23.74
N THR A 62 -24.72 -60.07 -22.69
CA THR A 62 -25.24 -58.78 -22.19
C THR A 62 -24.16 -57.95 -21.52
N LEU A 63 -23.24 -58.59 -20.78
CA LEU A 63 -22.11 -57.92 -20.13
C LEU A 63 -21.14 -57.34 -21.15
N GLU A 64 -20.72 -58.13 -22.13
CA GLU A 64 -19.73 -57.74 -23.15
C GLU A 64 -20.34 -56.88 -24.28
N GLY A 65 -21.66 -56.94 -24.49
CA GLY A 65 -22.37 -56.13 -25.48
C GLY A 65 -22.98 -54.86 -24.88
N LYS A 66 -24.31 -54.87 -24.71
CA LYS A 66 -25.11 -53.68 -24.40
C LYS A 66 -24.67 -52.95 -23.12
N LYS A 67 -24.24 -53.67 -22.09
CA LYS A 67 -23.81 -53.05 -20.83
C LYS A 67 -22.44 -52.40 -20.96
N LEU A 68 -21.48 -53.08 -21.61
CA LEU A 68 -20.15 -52.53 -21.87
C LEU A 68 -20.22 -51.30 -22.76
N GLU A 69 -20.94 -51.37 -23.89
CA GLU A 69 -21.12 -50.24 -24.82
C GLU A 69 -21.71 -49.00 -24.12
N ARG A 70 -22.76 -49.17 -23.31
CA ARG A 70 -23.36 -48.07 -22.54
C ARG A 70 -22.36 -47.45 -21.56
N THR A 71 -21.58 -48.28 -20.88
CA THR A 71 -20.59 -47.82 -19.90
C THR A 71 -19.43 -47.11 -20.59
N GLN A 72 -18.97 -47.62 -21.72
CA GLN A 72 -17.94 -46.97 -22.55
C GLN A 72 -18.43 -45.64 -23.13
N LEU A 73 -19.68 -45.56 -23.59
CA LEU A 73 -20.27 -44.32 -24.09
C LEU A 73 -20.36 -43.25 -23.01
N LEU A 74 -20.70 -43.63 -21.77
CA LEU A 74 -20.62 -42.74 -20.62
C LEU A 74 -19.18 -42.28 -20.35
N GLY A 75 -18.21 -43.20 -20.39
CA GLY A 75 -16.79 -42.87 -20.26
C GLY A 75 -16.32 -41.88 -21.33
N LEU A 76 -16.74 -42.07 -22.58
CA LEU A 76 -16.41 -41.20 -23.71
C LEU A 76 -17.09 -39.82 -23.58
N ALA A 77 -18.32 -39.78 -23.05
CA ALA A 77 -19.01 -38.53 -22.73
C ALA A 77 -18.28 -37.74 -21.64
N PHE A 78 -17.87 -38.38 -20.53
CA PHE A 78 -17.09 -37.72 -19.49
C PHE A 78 -15.72 -37.26 -20.00
N LEU A 79 -15.07 -38.07 -20.84
CA LEU A 79 -13.82 -37.68 -21.49
C LEU A 79 -14.03 -36.43 -22.35
N ALA A 80 -15.06 -36.41 -23.20
CA ALA A 80 -15.38 -35.25 -24.03
C ALA A 80 -15.66 -34.00 -23.18
N VAL A 81 -16.39 -34.14 -22.06
CA VAL A 81 -16.62 -33.03 -21.11
C VAL A 81 -15.31 -32.49 -20.56
N ILE A 82 -14.41 -33.36 -20.07
CA ILE A 82 -13.11 -32.93 -19.51
C ILE A 82 -12.23 -32.30 -20.60
N THR A 83 -12.18 -32.91 -21.78
CA THR A 83 -11.39 -32.43 -22.92
C THR A 83 -11.83 -31.04 -23.38
N VAL A 84 -13.11 -30.68 -23.23
CA VAL A 84 -13.62 -29.34 -23.59
C VAL A 84 -13.54 -28.37 -22.40
N THR A 85 -13.96 -28.78 -21.20
CA THR A 85 -14.05 -27.86 -20.05
C THR A 85 -12.69 -27.47 -19.50
N LEU A 86 -11.70 -28.36 -19.50
CA LEU A 86 -10.38 -28.05 -18.93
C LEU A 86 -9.63 -26.98 -19.75
N PRO A 87 -9.55 -27.06 -21.10
CA PRO A 87 -8.96 -25.96 -21.88
C PRO A 87 -9.72 -24.64 -21.75
N LEU A 88 -11.06 -24.67 -21.70
CA LEU A 88 -11.86 -23.46 -21.50
C LEU A 88 -11.60 -22.82 -20.12
N TYR A 89 -11.47 -23.63 -19.08
CA TYR A 89 -11.09 -23.16 -17.75
C TYR A 89 -9.71 -22.48 -17.77
N TRP A 90 -8.74 -23.09 -18.45
CA TRP A 90 -7.38 -22.56 -18.56
C TRP A 90 -7.31 -21.23 -19.34
N ILE A 91 -8.14 -21.05 -20.37
CA ILE A 91 -8.22 -19.78 -21.13
C ILE A 91 -8.70 -18.63 -20.25
N LEU A 92 -9.58 -18.90 -19.29
CA LEU A 92 -10.14 -17.88 -18.38
C LEU A 92 -9.30 -17.70 -17.10
N GLU A 93 -8.36 -18.61 -16.84
CA GLU A 93 -7.52 -18.62 -15.65
C GLU A 93 -6.72 -17.32 -15.42
N PRO A 94 -6.10 -16.68 -16.44
CA PRO A 94 -5.37 -15.43 -16.23
C PRO A 94 -6.24 -14.30 -15.66
N GLY A 95 -7.49 -14.19 -16.11
CA GLY A 95 -8.43 -13.19 -15.58
C GLY A 95 -8.82 -13.48 -14.13
N ARG A 96 -8.93 -14.76 -13.76
CA ARG A 96 -9.21 -15.19 -12.38
C ARG A 96 -8.04 -14.90 -11.45
N GLN A 97 -6.81 -15.15 -11.90
CA GLN A 97 -5.59 -14.82 -11.16
C GLN A 97 -5.47 -13.30 -10.93
N ALA A 98 -5.67 -12.50 -11.98
CA ALA A 98 -5.66 -11.04 -11.87
C ALA A 98 -6.77 -10.50 -10.94
N GLY A 99 -7.96 -11.14 -10.94
CA GLY A 99 -9.03 -10.81 -10.01
C GLY A 99 -8.69 -11.17 -8.56
N ALA A 100 -8.01 -12.30 -8.34
CA ALA A 100 -7.56 -12.72 -7.02
C ALA A 100 -6.50 -11.76 -6.46
N GLU A 101 -5.52 -11.36 -7.27
CA GLU A 101 -4.50 -10.38 -6.88
C GLU A 101 -5.13 -9.06 -6.40
N LYS A 102 -6.05 -8.48 -7.18
CA LYS A 102 -6.77 -7.25 -6.81
C LYS A 102 -7.56 -7.39 -5.51
N GLU A 103 -8.20 -8.54 -5.30
CA GLU A 103 -8.94 -8.81 -4.07
C GLU A 103 -8.02 -8.98 -2.86
N PHE A 104 -6.82 -9.55 -3.05
CA PHE A 104 -5.81 -9.62 -2.00
C PHE A 104 -5.28 -8.24 -1.63
N GLU A 105 -4.95 -7.40 -2.63
CA GLU A 105 -4.56 -6.01 -2.42
C GLU A 105 -5.63 -5.25 -1.64
N HIS A 106 -6.89 -5.32 -2.07
CA HIS A 106 -7.99 -4.65 -1.40
C HIS A 106 -8.18 -5.10 0.06
N LYS A 107 -8.03 -6.41 0.34
CA LYS A 107 -8.07 -6.93 1.72
C LYS A 107 -6.92 -6.40 2.57
N PHE A 108 -5.72 -6.33 2.01
CA PHE A 108 -4.54 -5.82 2.72
C PHE A 108 -4.67 -4.32 3.00
N GLU A 109 -5.16 -3.55 2.04
CA GLU A 109 -5.53 -2.14 2.24
C GLU A 109 -6.56 -1.98 3.35
N LEU A 110 -7.62 -2.80 3.35
CA LEU A 110 -8.66 -2.75 4.39
C LEU A 110 -8.10 -3.06 5.77
N TRP A 111 -7.33 -4.14 5.92
CA TRP A 111 -6.70 -4.49 7.20
C TRP A 111 -5.70 -3.42 7.65
N GLY A 112 -4.91 -2.89 6.71
CA GLY A 112 -3.98 -1.79 6.97
C GLY A 112 -4.68 -0.53 7.42
N SER A 113 -5.81 -0.18 6.81
CA SER A 113 -6.62 0.98 7.19
C SER A 113 -7.14 0.87 8.62
N GLY A 114 -7.56 -0.33 9.05
CA GLY A 114 -7.99 -0.59 10.42
C GLY A 114 -6.86 -0.42 11.44
N LEU A 115 -5.65 -0.90 11.11
CA LEU A 115 -4.47 -0.68 11.95
C LEU A 115 -4.05 0.81 11.98
N PHE A 116 -4.20 1.51 10.87
CA PHE A 116 -3.83 2.91 10.72
C PHE A 116 -4.78 3.87 11.46
N ALA A 117 -6.05 3.48 11.64
CA ALA A 117 -7.10 4.29 12.23
C ALA A 117 -6.78 4.81 13.64
N ALA A 118 -7.60 5.77 14.11
CA ALA A 118 -7.48 6.30 15.46
C ALA A 118 -7.72 5.21 16.51
N THR A 119 -7.17 5.38 17.72
CA THR A 119 -7.44 4.43 18.82
C THR A 119 -8.91 4.32 19.16
N ALA A 120 -9.68 5.40 18.97
CA ALA A 120 -11.14 5.39 19.14
C ALA A 120 -11.84 4.37 18.22
N ASP A 121 -11.26 4.09 17.06
CA ASP A 121 -11.77 3.15 16.06
C ASP A 121 -11.10 1.76 16.16
N GLY A 122 -10.31 1.52 17.21
CA GLY A 122 -9.59 0.25 17.43
C GLY A 122 -8.24 0.15 16.72
N GLY A 123 -7.75 1.22 16.10
CA GLY A 123 -6.44 1.28 15.44
C GLY A 123 -5.29 1.70 16.36
N PHE A 124 -4.08 1.77 15.79
CA PHE A 124 -2.85 2.16 16.49
C PHE A 124 -2.58 3.67 16.50
N ASN A 125 -3.56 4.48 16.10
CA ASN A 125 -3.51 5.94 16.11
C ASN A 125 -2.53 6.60 15.15
N CYS A 126 -2.13 5.91 14.08
CA CYS A 126 -1.33 6.52 13.02
C CYS A 126 -2.04 7.74 12.44
N ALA A 127 -3.35 7.61 12.18
CA ALA A 127 -4.23 8.70 11.74
C ALA A 127 -4.28 9.87 12.72
N GLY A 128 -4.28 9.60 14.04
CA GLY A 128 -4.30 10.66 15.06
C GLY A 128 -3.09 11.57 14.99
N CYS A 129 -1.90 10.99 14.74
CA CYS A 129 -0.66 11.76 14.60
C CYS A 129 -0.50 12.35 13.19
N HIS A 130 -0.75 11.57 12.14
CA HIS A 130 -0.40 11.92 10.76
C HIS A 130 -1.51 12.64 9.97
N GLY A 131 -2.51 13.22 10.64
CA GLY A 131 -3.50 14.08 9.99
C GLY A 131 -4.69 13.34 9.37
N GLY A 132 -5.24 12.37 10.12
CA GLY A 132 -6.40 11.56 9.73
C GLY A 132 -6.05 10.42 8.78
N MET A 133 -7.08 9.75 8.26
CA MET A 133 -6.95 8.57 7.38
C MET A 133 -6.17 8.87 6.10
N ASN A 134 -6.23 10.12 5.60
CA ASN A 134 -5.49 10.54 4.41
C ASN A 134 -4.01 10.86 4.66
N GLY A 135 -3.51 10.76 5.89
CA GLY A 135 -2.08 10.95 6.18
C GLY A 135 -1.52 12.31 5.76
N GLY A 136 -2.32 13.38 5.83
CA GLY A 136 -1.98 14.71 5.30
C GLY A 136 -0.98 15.53 6.12
N GLY A 137 -0.49 14.98 7.24
CA GLY A 137 0.33 15.68 8.21
C GLY A 137 -0.51 16.22 9.35
N GLY A 138 0.05 16.17 10.56
CA GLY A 138 -0.70 16.50 11.78
C GLY A 138 0.21 17.01 12.88
N VAL A 139 -0.30 16.95 14.11
CA VAL A 139 0.41 17.36 15.32
C VAL A 139 0.23 16.28 16.38
N ALA A 140 1.31 15.96 17.10
CA ALA A 140 1.30 15.01 18.20
C ALA A 140 1.96 15.63 19.43
N ALA A 141 1.38 15.43 20.61
CA ALA A 141 2.01 15.84 21.87
C ALA A 141 3.24 14.96 22.14
N PHE A 142 4.35 15.57 22.57
CA PHE A 142 5.58 14.84 22.87
C PHE A 142 6.32 15.44 24.05
N ALA A 143 6.87 14.59 24.91
CA ALA A 143 7.69 15.02 26.04
C ALA A 143 9.15 15.19 25.60
N VAL A 144 9.67 16.40 25.69
CA VAL A 144 11.08 16.71 25.43
C VAL A 144 11.78 16.97 26.75
N THR A 145 12.87 16.25 26.99
CA THR A 145 13.74 16.45 28.15
C THR A 145 14.90 17.38 27.79
N ASP A 146 15.09 18.44 28.58
CA ASP A 146 16.30 19.26 28.48
C ASP A 146 17.50 18.47 29.02
N PRO A 147 18.54 18.20 28.20
CA PRO A 147 19.69 17.42 28.64
C PRO A 147 20.58 18.14 29.67
N LYS A 148 20.44 19.46 29.86
CA LYS A 148 21.22 20.24 30.82
C LYS A 148 20.56 20.30 32.19
N THR A 149 19.25 20.49 32.23
CA THR A 149 18.50 20.68 33.50
C THR A 149 17.75 19.42 33.92
N GLY A 150 17.50 18.48 33.01
CA GLY A 150 16.65 17.32 33.24
C GLY A 150 15.14 17.65 33.23
N GLU A 151 14.77 18.90 32.99
CA GLU A 151 13.38 19.33 32.94
C GLU A 151 12.65 18.68 31.76
N VAL A 152 11.45 18.17 32.00
CA VAL A 152 10.59 17.56 30.98
C VAL A 152 9.46 18.54 30.65
N LYS A 153 9.35 18.92 29.38
CA LYS A 153 8.25 19.75 28.88
C LYS A 153 7.46 19.03 27.80
N SER A 154 6.15 19.26 27.79
CA SER A 154 5.29 18.80 26.70
C SER A 154 5.33 19.82 25.55
N VAL A 155 5.54 19.35 24.33
CA VAL A 155 5.56 20.16 23.10
C VAL A 155 4.59 19.62 22.07
N ASN A 156 4.16 20.49 21.16
CA ASN A 156 3.35 20.12 20.00
C ASN A 156 4.26 19.81 18.81
N TRP A 157 4.45 18.52 18.54
CA TRP A 157 5.32 18.04 17.47
C TRP A 157 4.58 17.97 16.13
N LYS A 158 5.15 18.56 15.09
CA LYS A 158 4.70 18.49 13.71
C LYS A 158 4.98 17.10 13.13
N ALA A 159 3.93 16.29 13.04
CA ALA A 159 3.99 14.98 12.43
C ALA A 159 3.88 15.13 10.90
N PRO A 160 4.85 14.65 10.12
CA PRO A 160 4.90 14.92 8.68
C PRO A 160 3.75 14.22 7.95
N ALA A 161 3.39 14.78 6.79
CA ALA A 161 2.54 14.09 5.82
C ALA A 161 3.19 12.79 5.34
N ILE A 162 2.39 11.73 5.27
CA ILE A 162 2.81 10.39 4.84
C ILE A 162 2.09 9.93 3.57
N ASN A 163 1.11 10.70 3.08
CA ASN A 163 0.54 10.56 1.74
C ASN A 163 1.50 10.96 0.61
N THR A 164 2.75 11.29 0.93
CA THR A 164 3.84 11.40 -0.06
C THR A 164 5.09 10.68 0.43
N VAL A 165 4.96 9.71 1.34
CA VAL A 165 6.12 9.03 1.94
C VAL A 165 6.93 8.28 0.88
N PHE A 166 6.27 7.67 -0.10
CA PHE A 166 6.92 6.87 -1.15
C PHE A 166 7.53 7.71 -2.27
N TYR A 167 7.38 9.03 -2.26
CA TYR A 167 8.17 9.92 -3.09
C TYR A 167 9.61 10.07 -2.60
N ARG A 168 9.84 9.72 -1.33
CA ARG A 168 11.04 10.07 -0.56
C ARG A 168 11.78 8.85 -0.04
N TYR A 169 11.06 7.75 0.13
CA TYR A 169 11.54 6.51 0.73
C TYR A 169 11.11 5.30 -0.10
N SER A 170 11.97 4.29 -0.13
CA SER A 170 11.59 2.97 -0.64
C SER A 170 10.65 2.25 0.35
N GLU A 171 10.02 1.16 -0.10
CA GLU A 171 9.21 0.33 0.79
C GLU A 171 10.01 -0.21 1.98
N GLU A 172 11.25 -0.63 1.75
CA GLU A 172 12.15 -1.15 2.77
C GLU A 172 12.52 -0.08 3.80
N GLU A 173 12.74 1.16 3.36
CA GLU A 173 13.01 2.29 4.26
C GLU A 173 11.77 2.64 5.10
N VAL A 174 10.58 2.64 4.50
CA VAL A 174 9.33 2.81 5.25
C VAL A 174 9.13 1.68 6.26
N ARG A 175 9.37 0.43 5.85
CA ARG A 175 9.32 -0.73 6.74
C ARG A 175 10.31 -0.60 7.89
N PHE A 176 11.53 -0.13 7.62
CA PHE A 176 12.52 0.12 8.67
C PHE A 176 12.01 1.17 9.68
N ILE A 177 11.42 2.26 9.20
CA ILE A 177 10.85 3.31 10.06
C ILE A 177 9.68 2.77 10.88
N LEU A 178 8.80 1.96 10.31
CA LEU A 178 7.69 1.35 11.05
C LEU A 178 8.21 0.33 12.08
N ASN A 179 9.22 -0.46 11.72
CA ASN A 179 9.79 -1.46 12.62
C ASN A 179 10.49 -0.83 13.82
N TYR A 180 11.32 0.19 13.60
CA TYR A 180 12.22 0.74 14.63
C TYR A 180 11.87 2.14 15.13
N GLY A 181 10.86 2.77 14.53
CA GLY A 181 10.48 4.15 14.83
C GLY A 181 11.53 5.16 14.37
N ARG A 182 11.40 6.39 14.88
CA ARG A 182 12.39 7.46 14.75
C ARG A 182 12.76 7.98 16.13
N PRO A 183 13.98 7.70 16.61
CA PRO A 183 14.46 8.24 17.88
C PRO A 183 14.33 9.76 17.96
N PHE A 184 14.12 10.27 19.17
CA PHE A 184 13.94 11.70 19.45
C PHE A 184 12.73 12.33 18.76
N SER A 185 11.70 11.53 18.48
CA SER A 185 10.41 11.97 17.94
C SER A 185 9.28 11.16 18.57
N PRO A 186 8.01 11.58 18.41
CA PRO A 186 6.85 10.82 18.86
C PRO A 186 6.62 9.52 18.06
N MET A 187 7.38 9.28 16.97
CA MET A 187 7.24 8.09 16.15
C MET A 187 7.97 6.90 16.79
N SER A 188 7.26 6.16 17.64
CA SER A 188 7.74 4.92 18.27
C SER A 188 7.92 3.77 17.26
N ALA A 189 8.59 2.70 17.70
CA ALA A 189 8.63 1.43 16.99
C ALA A 189 7.25 0.74 17.00
N TRP A 190 6.81 0.25 15.85
CA TRP A 190 5.57 -0.51 15.70
C TRP A 190 5.79 -1.98 15.41
N GLY A 191 6.88 -2.34 14.73
CA GLY A 191 7.19 -3.75 14.45
C GLY A 191 7.75 -4.49 15.66
N LEU A 192 7.41 -5.78 15.80
CA LEU A 192 7.93 -6.66 16.86
C LEU A 192 9.46 -6.65 16.95
N VAL A 193 10.15 -6.58 15.80
CA VAL A 193 11.62 -6.56 15.73
C VAL A 193 12.25 -5.31 16.36
N GLY A 194 11.50 -4.20 16.46
CA GLY A 194 11.91 -2.99 17.17
C GLY A 194 11.23 -2.81 18.54
N GLY A 195 10.52 -3.84 19.02
CA GLY A 195 9.81 -3.81 20.30
C GLY A 195 8.39 -3.25 20.26
N GLY A 196 7.83 -3.02 19.06
CA GLY A 196 6.44 -2.61 18.87
C GLY A 196 5.45 -3.79 18.84
N PRO A 197 4.14 -3.52 18.74
CA PRO A 197 3.09 -4.53 18.86
C PRO A 197 2.72 -5.29 17.56
N MET A 198 3.23 -4.88 16.40
CA MET A 198 2.80 -5.39 15.10
C MET A 198 3.74 -6.46 14.54
N ASN A 199 3.18 -7.57 14.06
CA ASN A 199 3.94 -8.58 13.32
C ASN A 199 4.25 -8.14 11.88
N GLU A 200 5.05 -8.92 11.17
CA GLU A 200 5.50 -8.61 9.80
C GLU A 200 4.34 -8.40 8.82
N GLN A 201 3.28 -9.22 8.91
CA GLN A 201 2.11 -9.10 8.06
C GLN A 201 1.32 -7.82 8.35
N GLN A 202 1.15 -7.46 9.62
CA GLN A 202 0.49 -6.21 10.01
C GLN A 202 1.27 -4.99 9.54
N ILE A 203 2.60 -5.04 9.57
CA ILE A 203 3.45 -3.98 9.00
C ILE A 203 3.25 -3.92 7.48
N GLN A 204 3.17 -5.06 6.79
CA GLN A 204 2.88 -5.10 5.35
C GLN A 204 1.54 -4.46 5.02
N THR A 205 0.47 -4.83 5.73
CA THR A 205 -0.86 -4.29 5.44
C THR A 205 -0.92 -2.78 5.67
N VAL A 206 -0.26 -2.26 6.72
CA VAL A 206 -0.10 -0.80 6.90
C VAL A 206 0.64 -0.16 5.73
N ILE A 207 1.72 -0.77 5.24
CA ILE A 207 2.46 -0.29 4.06
C ILE A 207 1.56 -0.26 2.82
N ASP A 208 0.77 -1.30 2.58
CA ASP A 208 -0.13 -1.37 1.43
C ASP A 208 -1.25 -0.32 1.54
N TYR A 209 -1.78 -0.10 2.74
CA TYR A 209 -2.66 1.04 2.98
C TYR A 209 -1.96 2.39 2.69
N LEU A 210 -0.71 2.58 3.11
CA LEU A 210 0.05 3.80 2.81
C LEU A 210 0.21 4.03 1.30
N LYS A 211 0.41 2.96 0.50
CA LYS A 211 0.46 3.04 -0.96
C LYS A 211 -0.88 3.54 -1.52
N SER A 212 -1.99 3.02 -0.98
CA SER A 212 -3.34 3.39 -1.42
C SER A 212 -3.71 4.86 -1.17
N VAL A 213 -3.08 5.51 -0.19
CA VAL A 213 -3.36 6.93 0.17
C VAL A 213 -2.33 7.92 -0.36
N GLN A 214 -1.37 7.49 -1.20
CA GLN A 214 -0.41 8.43 -1.77
C GLN A 214 -1.11 9.45 -2.68
N VAL A 215 -0.57 10.67 -2.71
CA VAL A 215 -0.89 11.67 -3.72
C VAL A 215 -0.45 11.12 -5.08
N PRO A 216 -1.33 11.09 -6.10
CA PRO A 216 -0.96 10.66 -7.45
C PRO A 216 0.19 11.48 -8.03
N ARG A 217 1.14 10.80 -8.67
CA ARG A 217 2.25 11.39 -9.42
C ARG A 217 1.81 11.84 -10.80
N GLU A 218 2.44 12.88 -11.29
CA GLU A 218 2.38 13.30 -12.70
C GLU A 218 3.60 12.77 -13.46
N ASP A 219 3.44 12.58 -14.77
CA ASP A 219 4.52 12.17 -15.69
C ASP A 219 5.24 10.87 -15.32
N CYS A 220 4.47 9.85 -14.93
CA CYS A 220 4.95 8.48 -14.77
C CYS A 220 5.65 7.97 -16.04
N THR A 221 6.75 7.23 -15.86
CA THR A 221 7.52 6.63 -16.98
C THR A 221 6.66 5.67 -17.81
N ASP A 222 5.83 4.88 -17.14
CA ASP A 222 4.84 4.02 -17.74
C ASP A 222 3.43 4.50 -17.34
N PRO A 223 2.61 4.99 -18.29
CA PRO A 223 1.27 5.52 -18.01
C PRO A 223 0.26 4.43 -17.61
N THR A 224 0.62 3.15 -17.70
CA THR A 224 -0.25 2.02 -17.28
C THR A 224 -0.09 1.65 -15.81
N GLN A 225 0.98 2.14 -15.15
CA GLN A 225 1.21 1.93 -13.72
C GLN A 225 0.24 2.75 -12.87
N ASP A 226 0.00 2.31 -11.63
CA ASP A 226 -0.72 3.13 -10.65
C ASP A 226 0.08 4.42 -10.38
N THR A 227 -0.52 5.56 -10.74
CA THR A 227 0.02 6.90 -10.50
C THR A 227 0.46 7.16 -9.05
N LYS A 228 -0.08 6.44 -8.06
CA LYS A 228 0.34 6.58 -6.66
C LYS A 228 1.74 6.04 -6.39
N MET A 229 2.18 5.05 -7.17
CA MET A 229 3.40 4.28 -6.93
C MET A 229 4.30 4.15 -8.18
N CYS A 230 3.95 4.78 -9.30
CA CYS A 230 4.66 4.66 -10.58
C CYS A 230 6.11 5.17 -10.55
N ASP A 231 6.96 4.61 -11.41
CA ASP A 231 8.35 5.03 -11.52
C ASP A 231 8.54 6.35 -12.30
N GLY A 232 9.49 7.17 -11.86
CA GLY A 232 9.91 8.41 -12.54
C GLY A 232 8.94 9.60 -12.45
N GLY A 233 7.72 9.39 -11.95
CA GLY A 233 6.75 10.47 -11.76
C GLY A 233 7.15 11.46 -10.66
N HIS A 234 6.63 12.68 -10.74
CA HIS A 234 6.88 13.75 -9.77
C HIS A 234 5.60 14.22 -9.09
N LEU A 235 5.77 14.98 -8.01
CA LEU A 235 4.67 15.61 -7.27
C LEU A 235 3.91 16.56 -8.21
N PRO A 236 2.57 16.61 -8.16
CA PRO A 236 1.80 17.44 -9.08
C PRO A 236 2.34 18.87 -9.20
N VAL A 237 2.40 19.42 -10.41
CA VAL A 237 2.98 20.76 -10.67
C VAL A 237 2.30 21.82 -9.81
N ALA A 238 0.98 21.72 -9.60
CA ALA A 238 0.24 22.62 -8.72
C ALA A 238 0.77 22.63 -7.28
N LYS A 239 1.22 21.47 -6.77
CA LYS A 239 1.84 21.37 -5.43
C LYS A 239 3.26 21.91 -5.42
N GLN A 240 4.04 21.69 -6.48
CA GLN A 240 5.36 22.30 -6.61
C GLN A 240 5.30 23.84 -6.69
N GLN A 241 4.27 24.37 -7.36
CA GLN A 241 3.98 25.81 -7.40
C GLN A 241 3.51 26.35 -6.05
N GLU A 242 2.70 25.59 -5.30
CA GLU A 242 2.31 25.95 -3.93
C GLU A 242 3.54 26.08 -3.01
N ILE A 243 4.49 25.14 -3.11
CA ILE A 243 5.78 25.18 -2.38
C ILE A 243 6.57 26.44 -2.74
N GLN A 244 6.67 26.75 -4.04
CA GLN A 244 7.37 27.93 -4.53
C GLN A 244 6.73 29.22 -4.01
N ALA A 245 5.41 29.36 -4.18
CA ALA A 245 4.67 30.56 -3.81
C ALA A 245 4.74 30.83 -2.30
N GLU A 246 4.68 29.80 -1.46
CA GLU A 246 4.80 29.97 -0.01
C GLU A 246 6.21 30.38 0.40
N ALA A 247 7.25 29.80 -0.21
CA ALA A 247 8.63 30.20 0.05
C ALA A 247 8.86 31.67 -0.34
N GLU A 248 8.37 32.10 -1.51
CA GLU A 248 8.42 33.49 -1.96
C GLU A 248 7.63 34.43 -1.04
N ARG A 249 6.46 34.01 -0.57
CA ARG A 249 5.65 34.77 0.39
C ARG A 249 6.40 35.00 1.70
N LEU A 250 7.08 33.98 2.22
CA LEU A 250 7.87 34.06 3.46
C LEU A 250 9.07 35.00 3.31
N VAL A 251 9.75 34.99 2.16
CA VAL A 251 10.82 35.95 1.85
C VAL A 251 10.25 37.37 1.76
N LYS A 252 9.15 37.57 1.04
CA LYS A 252 8.48 38.88 0.92
C LYS A 252 8.00 39.42 2.27
N ALA A 253 7.59 38.54 3.18
CA ALA A 253 7.20 38.89 4.53
C ALA A 253 8.40 39.19 5.46
N GLY A 254 9.64 39.01 4.99
CA GLY A 254 10.86 39.21 5.78
C GLY A 254 11.10 38.11 6.82
N THR A 255 10.39 36.97 6.73
CA THR A 255 10.59 35.83 7.64
C THR A 255 11.93 35.14 7.38
N TYR A 256 12.34 35.06 6.10
CA TYR A 256 13.61 34.48 5.67
C TYR A 256 14.29 35.41 4.67
N ALA A 257 15.63 35.38 4.63
CA ALA A 257 16.43 36.29 3.81
C ALA A 257 16.53 35.87 2.35
N SER A 258 16.29 34.58 2.05
CA SER A 258 16.42 34.03 0.70
C SER A 258 15.39 32.92 0.43
N LEU A 259 15.16 32.64 -0.84
CA LEU A 259 14.30 31.55 -1.28
C LEU A 259 14.79 30.19 -0.75
N GLY A 260 16.11 29.94 -0.82
CA GLY A 260 16.71 28.70 -0.32
C GLY A 260 16.52 28.51 1.19
N GLU A 261 16.63 29.58 1.97
CA GLU A 261 16.35 29.55 3.41
C GLU A 261 14.88 29.25 3.70
N ALA A 262 13.97 29.86 2.95
CA ALA A 262 12.54 29.63 3.10
C ALA A 262 12.15 28.19 2.76
N LEU A 263 12.67 27.64 1.66
CA LEU A 263 12.47 26.24 1.28
C LEU A 263 13.07 25.28 2.32
N PHE A 264 14.26 25.59 2.85
CA PHE A 264 14.91 24.79 3.87
C PHE A 264 14.08 24.68 5.16
N ASN A 265 13.33 25.75 5.52
CA ASN A 265 12.55 25.86 6.75
C ASN A 265 11.02 25.78 6.54
N LEU A 266 10.57 25.34 5.37
CA LEU A 266 9.17 25.40 4.96
C LEU A 266 8.22 24.58 5.87
N ASP A 267 7.13 25.18 6.32
CA ASP A 267 6.18 24.51 7.23
C ASP A 267 5.08 23.69 6.52
N LEU A 268 4.94 23.85 5.19
CA LEU A 268 3.90 23.17 4.42
C LEU A 268 3.93 21.64 4.60
N GLY A 269 2.74 21.04 4.73
CA GLY A 269 2.56 19.61 4.97
C GLY A 269 3.16 19.14 6.30
N SER A 270 3.14 19.97 7.35
CA SER A 270 3.82 19.71 8.62
C SER A 270 5.34 19.50 8.42
N GLY A 271 5.94 20.33 7.58
CA GLY A 271 7.36 20.27 7.26
C GLY A 271 7.78 19.12 6.35
N ASN A 272 6.85 18.52 5.61
CA ASN A 272 7.11 17.37 4.74
C ASN A 272 8.23 17.66 3.71
N TYR A 273 8.31 18.91 3.23
CA TYR A 273 9.27 19.40 2.24
C TYR A 273 10.52 20.05 2.86
N SER A 274 10.57 20.21 4.18
CA SER A 274 11.60 21.00 4.86
C SER A 274 12.78 20.15 5.32
N CYS A 275 13.98 20.63 5.02
CA CYS A 275 15.24 20.05 5.45
C CYS A 275 15.47 20.27 6.96
N ALA A 276 14.99 21.40 7.49
CA ALA A 276 15.14 21.78 8.88
C ALA A 276 14.51 20.76 9.84
N ARG A 277 13.50 20.01 9.40
CA ARG A 277 12.87 18.92 10.19
C ARG A 277 13.89 17.88 10.67
N CYS A 278 14.95 17.65 9.91
CA CYS A 278 16.04 16.76 10.30
C CYS A 278 17.32 17.50 10.71
N HIS A 279 17.60 18.64 10.10
CA HIS A 279 18.87 19.36 10.27
C HIS A 279 18.83 20.55 11.22
N THR A 280 17.68 20.86 11.84
CA THR A 280 17.55 21.94 12.82
C THR A 280 16.87 21.41 14.08
N LYS A 281 17.60 21.39 15.19
CA LYS A 281 17.04 20.97 16.48
C LYS A 281 15.87 21.86 16.86
N GLY A 282 14.78 21.25 17.30
CA GLY A 282 13.59 21.95 17.77
C GLY A 282 12.67 22.54 16.71
N TRP A 283 13.04 22.45 15.43
CA TRP A 283 12.19 22.91 14.33
C TRP A 283 10.82 22.23 14.32
N SER A 284 10.80 20.91 14.53
CA SER A 284 9.56 20.10 14.51
C SER A 284 8.57 20.44 15.62
N TYR A 285 8.92 21.27 16.60
CA TYR A 285 8.00 21.69 17.66
C TYR A 285 8.01 23.20 17.91
N GLY A 286 8.40 23.98 16.89
CA GLY A 286 8.27 25.45 16.91
C GLY A 286 9.33 26.18 17.74
N GLU A 287 10.40 25.49 18.14
CA GLU A 287 11.53 26.09 18.86
C GLU A 287 12.85 25.80 18.13
N PRO A 288 12.99 26.25 16.86
CA PRO A 288 14.21 25.99 16.10
C PRO A 288 15.41 26.63 16.80
N GLN A 289 16.49 25.86 16.92
CA GLN A 289 17.82 26.36 17.28
C GLN A 289 18.54 26.90 16.03
N ILE A 290 19.87 26.78 15.99
CA ILE A 290 20.66 27.18 14.82
C ILE A 290 20.16 26.40 13.59
N THR A 291 19.69 27.12 12.57
CA THR A 291 19.26 26.54 11.30
C THR A 291 20.41 25.75 10.68
N GLY A 292 20.17 24.48 10.34
CA GLY A 292 21.20 23.59 9.82
C GLY A 292 22.20 23.10 10.86
N GLY A 293 22.08 23.47 12.14
CA GLY A 293 23.00 23.11 13.23
C GLY A 293 23.03 21.63 13.61
N GLY A 294 22.22 20.79 12.95
CA GLY A 294 22.11 19.36 13.18
C GLY A 294 21.06 18.98 14.23
N ALA A 295 20.49 17.79 14.07
CA ALA A 295 19.60 17.16 15.04
C ALA A 295 19.54 15.65 14.77
N PHE A 296 18.58 15.23 13.96
CA PHE A 296 18.51 13.86 13.45
C PHE A 296 19.49 13.66 12.28
N GLY A 297 19.57 14.67 11.41
CA GLY A 297 20.60 14.79 10.37
C GLY A 297 21.85 15.50 10.88
N PRO A 298 22.98 15.38 10.15
CA PRO A 298 24.24 16.02 10.52
C PRO A 298 24.14 17.55 10.51
N ASN A 299 25.12 18.19 11.18
CA ASN A 299 25.34 19.62 11.08
C ASN A 299 25.79 20.01 9.66
N LEU A 300 25.14 21.03 9.11
CA LEU A 300 25.39 21.58 7.77
C LEU A 300 26.16 22.91 7.81
N THR A 301 26.28 23.54 8.98
CA THR A 301 26.90 24.87 9.11
C THR A 301 28.43 24.85 9.10
N GLY A 302 29.04 26.04 9.05
CA GLY A 302 30.48 26.22 9.15
C GLY A 302 31.24 25.60 7.98
N GLY A 303 30.66 25.66 6.78
CA GLY A 303 31.22 25.07 5.57
C GLY A 303 31.27 23.54 5.56
N SER A 304 30.51 22.87 6.45
CA SER A 304 30.42 21.40 6.51
C SER A 304 29.96 20.82 5.18
N SER A 305 28.90 21.38 4.60
CA SER A 305 28.37 20.93 3.32
C SER A 305 29.34 21.13 2.16
N VAL A 306 30.12 22.21 2.14
CA VAL A 306 31.13 22.46 1.10
C VAL A 306 32.30 21.48 1.20
N ARG A 307 32.74 21.12 2.42
CA ARG A 307 33.77 20.09 2.61
C ARG A 307 33.28 18.70 2.20
N GLN A 308 32.02 18.39 2.48
CA GLN A 308 31.44 17.09 2.11
C GLN A 308 31.16 17.00 0.61
N PHE A 309 30.72 18.10 -0.01
CA PHE A 309 30.40 18.21 -1.43
C PHE A 309 31.14 19.42 -2.04
N PRO A 310 32.39 19.27 -2.47
CA PRO A 310 33.12 20.36 -3.11
C PRO A 310 32.40 20.87 -4.38
N ASN A 311 31.88 19.93 -5.19
CA ASN A 311 31.04 20.22 -6.33
C ASN A 311 29.57 20.41 -5.91
N GLN A 312 28.96 21.50 -6.39
CA GLN A 312 27.55 21.81 -6.15
C GLN A 312 26.62 20.77 -6.80
N GLU A 313 26.94 20.29 -8.00
CA GLU A 313 26.11 19.34 -8.73
C GLU A 313 26.03 17.98 -8.00
N ASP A 314 27.12 17.56 -7.36
CA ASP A 314 27.13 16.33 -6.55
C ASP A 314 26.18 16.44 -5.35
N MET A 315 26.07 17.65 -4.77
CA MET A 315 25.12 17.91 -3.68
C MET A 315 23.67 17.94 -4.17
N ILE A 316 23.41 18.54 -5.34
CA ILE A 316 22.08 18.52 -5.98
C ILE A 316 21.65 17.08 -6.28
N ALA A 317 22.54 16.28 -6.86
CA ALA A 317 22.30 14.87 -7.15
C ALA A 317 22.01 14.07 -5.87
N PHE A 318 22.78 14.31 -4.81
CA PHE A 318 22.57 13.65 -3.52
C PHE A 318 21.25 14.04 -2.86
N ILE A 319 20.84 15.32 -2.87
CA ILE A 319 19.54 15.74 -2.33
C ILE A 319 18.38 15.19 -3.18
N SER A 320 18.58 15.09 -4.50
CA SER A 320 17.58 14.54 -5.40
C SER A 320 17.35 13.05 -5.15
N ALA A 321 18.42 12.26 -5.03
CA ALA A 321 18.36 10.80 -4.88
C ALA A 321 18.17 10.34 -3.43
N GLY A 322 18.70 11.08 -2.46
CA GLY A 322 18.80 10.66 -1.06
C GLY A 322 20.05 9.84 -0.77
N SER A 323 20.21 9.44 0.49
CA SER A 323 21.28 8.56 0.93
C SER A 323 20.86 7.10 0.81
N GLU A 324 21.66 6.26 0.18
CA GLU A 324 21.43 4.82 0.15
C GLU A 324 22.33 4.08 1.14
N TYR A 325 21.81 3.05 1.80
CA TYR A 325 22.57 2.30 2.81
C TYR A 325 23.84 1.70 2.22
N GLY A 326 24.99 2.02 2.82
CA GLY A 326 26.29 1.48 2.45
C GLY A 326 26.94 2.14 1.22
N LYS A 327 26.22 2.95 0.45
CA LYS A 327 26.77 3.63 -0.74
C LYS A 327 27.56 4.88 -0.36
N LYS A 328 28.63 5.16 -1.12
CA LYS A 328 29.41 6.39 -0.97
C LYS A 328 28.61 7.60 -1.44
N TYR A 329 28.73 8.73 -0.74
CA TYR A 329 28.31 10.05 -1.22
C TYR A 329 29.33 11.12 -0.81
N GLY A 330 29.45 12.17 -1.62
CA GLY A 330 30.44 13.23 -1.40
C GLY A 330 31.88 12.69 -1.28
N GLU A 331 32.72 13.39 -0.53
CA GLU A 331 34.14 13.02 -0.34
C GLU A 331 34.32 11.72 0.48
N GLN A 332 33.74 11.67 1.69
CA GLN A 332 33.92 10.59 2.66
C GLN A 332 32.62 10.14 3.34
N GLY A 333 31.47 10.41 2.73
CA GLY A 333 30.18 10.03 3.27
C GLY A 333 29.84 8.58 2.92
N GLN A 334 29.27 7.86 3.89
CA GLN A 334 28.61 6.58 3.64
C GLN A 334 27.13 6.72 4.00
N GLY A 335 26.27 6.43 3.04
CA GLY A 335 24.83 6.59 3.18
C GLY A 335 24.25 5.61 4.19
N GLY A 336 23.29 6.11 4.97
CA GLY A 336 22.61 5.34 5.99
C GLY A 336 21.21 4.88 5.60
N GLY A 337 20.71 5.22 4.41
CA GLY A 337 19.29 4.99 4.04
C GLY A 337 18.30 5.91 4.78
N ARG A 338 18.79 7.01 5.38
CA ARG A 338 18.00 7.83 6.31
C ARG A 338 17.67 9.21 5.77
N MET A 339 18.52 9.77 4.91
CA MET A 339 18.26 11.02 4.22
C MET A 339 17.43 10.70 2.97
N PRO A 340 16.15 11.09 2.93
CA PRO A 340 15.30 10.83 1.77
C PRO A 340 15.75 11.61 0.54
N GLY A 341 15.38 11.10 -0.64
CA GLY A 341 15.44 11.85 -1.88
C GLY A 341 14.31 12.87 -1.99
N PHE A 342 14.60 14.03 -2.59
CA PHE A 342 13.62 15.09 -2.84
C PHE A 342 13.38 15.36 -4.33
N GLY A 343 14.03 14.62 -5.24
CA GLY A 343 13.96 14.86 -6.68
C GLY A 343 12.58 14.66 -7.30
N ALA A 344 11.77 13.77 -6.72
CA ALA A 344 10.36 13.59 -7.12
C ALA A 344 9.41 14.61 -6.45
N MET A 345 9.86 15.30 -5.40
CA MET A 345 9.02 16.22 -4.61
C MET A 345 9.22 17.68 -5.01
N LEU A 346 10.47 18.07 -5.24
CA LEU A 346 10.88 19.44 -5.50
C LEU A 346 11.42 19.55 -6.93
N THR A 347 11.23 20.73 -7.53
CA THR A 347 11.84 21.04 -8.82
C THR A 347 13.36 21.19 -8.68
N GLN A 348 14.08 21.06 -9.80
CA GLN A 348 15.53 21.27 -9.83
C GLN A 348 15.94 22.66 -9.34
N ASP A 349 15.18 23.70 -9.69
CA ASP A 349 15.46 25.07 -9.24
C ASP A 349 15.25 25.23 -7.73
N GLN A 350 14.23 24.58 -7.16
CA GLN A 350 14.02 24.55 -5.71
C GLN A 350 15.15 23.83 -4.97
N ILE A 351 15.58 22.67 -5.47
CA ILE A 351 16.72 21.93 -4.90
C ILE A 351 17.99 22.77 -5.00
N LYS A 352 18.25 23.40 -6.15
CA LYS A 352 19.40 24.28 -6.35
C LYS A 352 19.39 25.45 -5.37
N ALA A 353 18.26 26.12 -5.18
CA ALA A 353 18.15 27.21 -4.20
C ALA A 353 18.45 26.75 -2.76
N ILE A 354 17.96 25.57 -2.37
CA ILE A 354 18.29 24.95 -1.07
C ILE A 354 19.80 24.69 -0.97
N VAL A 355 20.41 24.11 -2.01
CA VAL A 355 21.85 23.80 -2.04
C VAL A 355 22.67 25.07 -1.90
N GLU A 356 22.35 26.14 -2.63
CA GLU A 356 23.05 27.42 -2.55
C GLU A 356 22.95 28.04 -1.15
N TYR A 357 21.78 27.97 -0.51
CA TYR A 357 21.62 28.39 0.88
C TYR A 357 22.47 27.55 1.85
N VAL A 358 22.38 26.22 1.77
CA VAL A 358 23.08 25.31 2.68
C VAL A 358 24.61 25.43 2.53
N ARG A 359 25.11 25.65 1.32
CA ARG A 359 26.54 25.90 1.08
C ARG A 359 27.03 27.23 1.68
N GLY A 360 26.12 28.16 1.95
CA GLY A 360 26.40 29.43 2.60
C GLY A 360 26.32 29.40 4.14
N LEU A 361 25.91 28.28 4.75
CA LEU A 361 25.87 28.08 6.20
C LEU A 361 27.25 27.73 6.79
#